data_AF-A0A0S3U970-F1
#
_entry.id   AF-A0A0S3U970-F1
#
_cell.length_a   1.000
_cell.length_b   1.000
_cell.length_c   1.000
_cell.angle_alpha   90.00
_cell.angle_beta   90.00
_cell.angle_gamma   90.00
#
_symmetry.space_group_name_H-M   'P 1'
#
loop_
_entity.id
_entity.type
_entity.pdbx_description
1 polymer ?
#
loop_
_entity_poly.entity_id
_entity_poly.type
_entity_poly.pdbx_seq_one_letter_code
_entity_poly.pdbx_strand_id
1 'polypeptide(L)'
;MKRLVALLAVVFVSLTAWTGFVAPAFAEVSLQPPGSEEVISPDGEQYSTRQEAYEQAIEAAKDPNGLEKEYKKDLKIFKQENPDQANLIEKAEAAVEKVVSDK
;
A
#
# COMPACT_ATOMS: atom_id res chain seq x y z
N MET A 1 52.02 33.73 12.82
CA MET A 1 50.62 34.11 13.07
C MET A 1 49.67 33.70 11.95
N LYS A 2 49.88 34.10 10.67
CA LYS A 2 48.95 33.79 9.55
C LYS A 2 48.64 32.29 9.34
N ARG A 3 49.63 31.39 9.52
CA ARG A 3 49.45 29.93 9.38
C ARG A 3 48.67 29.29 10.55
N LEU A 4 48.73 29.90 11.74
CA LEU A 4 48.01 29.42 12.93
C LEU A 4 46.53 29.78 12.85
N VAL A 5 46.22 30.97 12.33
CA VAL A 5 44.85 31.44 12.06
C VAL A 5 44.18 30.59 10.98
N ALA A 6 44.92 30.21 9.93
CA ALA A 6 44.40 29.34 8.89
C ALA A 6 44.06 27.93 9.41
N LEU A 7 44.90 27.36 10.26
CA LEU A 7 44.64 26.04 10.87
C LEU A 7 43.42 26.07 11.81
N LEU A 8 43.27 27.13 12.62
CA LEU A 8 42.08 27.31 13.46
C LEU A 8 40.79 27.47 12.64
N ALA A 9 40.86 28.18 11.51
CA ALA A 9 39.71 28.34 10.62
C ALA A 9 39.27 27.00 9.98
N VAL A 10 40.22 26.16 9.56
CA VAL A 10 39.92 24.84 8.98
C VAL A 10 39.28 23.91 10.02
N VAL A 11 39.77 23.93 11.26
CA VAL A 11 39.17 23.15 12.35
C VAL A 11 37.75 23.63 12.65
N PHE A 12 37.53 24.95 12.67
CA PHE A 12 36.21 25.50 12.97
C PHE A 12 35.16 25.15 11.91
N VAL A 13 35.52 25.21 10.62
CA VAL A 13 34.63 24.82 9.51
C VAL A 13 34.31 23.31 9.55
N SER A 14 35.30 22.49 9.93
CA SER A 14 35.09 21.04 10.05
C SER A 14 34.16 20.65 11.21
N LEU A 15 34.16 21.40 12.32
CA LEU A 15 33.24 21.13 13.45
C LEU A 15 31.79 21.51 13.13
N THR A 16 31.56 22.56 12.35
CA THR A 16 30.19 23.01 12.00
C THR A 16 29.52 22.13 10.93
N ALA A 17 30.28 21.32 10.20
CA ALA A 17 29.76 20.43 9.16
C ALA A 17 29.02 19.20 9.73
N TRP A 18 29.29 18.80 10.98
CA TRP A 18 28.65 17.63 11.60
C TRP A 18 27.27 17.95 12.21
N THR A 19 27.00 19.19 12.59
CA THR A 19 25.75 19.58 13.28
C THR A 19 24.61 19.97 12.34
N GLY A 20 24.76 19.70 11.04
CA GLY A 20 23.78 20.05 10.02
C GLY A 20 22.56 19.13 10.02
N PHE A 21 21.45 19.66 10.53
CA PHE A 21 20.08 19.37 10.10
C PHE A 21 19.51 17.96 10.35
N VAL A 22 19.20 17.67 11.62
CA VAL A 22 18.13 16.71 11.94
C VAL A 22 16.82 17.50 12.01
N ALA A 23 16.13 17.62 10.88
CA ALA A 23 14.76 18.12 10.91
C ALA A 23 13.86 17.04 11.55
N PRO A 24 13.07 17.36 12.60
CA PRO A 24 12.09 16.42 13.10
C PRO A 24 11.07 16.15 11.98
N ALA A 25 10.97 14.89 11.55
CA ALA A 25 9.88 14.44 10.71
C ALA A 25 8.62 14.38 11.60
N PHE A 26 7.91 15.49 11.73
CA PHE A 26 6.56 15.46 12.26
C PHE A 26 5.71 14.68 11.25
N ALA A 27 5.20 13.52 11.67
CA ALA A 27 4.15 12.85 10.93
C ALA A 27 2.96 13.83 10.86
N GLU A 28 2.56 14.19 9.66
CA GLU A 28 1.39 15.02 9.42
C GLU A 28 0.18 14.30 10.01
N VAL A 29 -0.42 14.89 11.04
CA VAL A 29 -1.67 14.39 11.61
C VAL A 29 -2.73 14.63 10.55
N SER A 30 -3.20 13.56 9.92
CA SER A 30 -4.32 13.63 8.98
C SER A 30 -5.50 14.31 9.68
N LEU A 31 -5.88 15.49 9.18
CA LEU A 31 -7.06 16.24 9.64
C LEU A 31 -8.37 15.63 9.13
N GLN A 32 -8.30 14.49 8.47
CA GLN A 32 -9.43 13.79 7.91
C GLN A 32 -10.30 13.24 9.06
N PRO A 33 -11.59 13.63 9.14
CA PRO A 33 -12.46 13.12 10.18
C PRO A 33 -12.54 11.59 10.11
N PRO A 34 -12.58 10.88 11.26
CA PRO A 34 -12.63 9.43 11.28
C PRO A 34 -13.82 8.94 10.45
N GLY A 35 -13.55 8.00 9.52
CA GLY A 35 -14.56 7.46 8.61
C GLY A 35 -14.72 8.17 7.26
N SER A 36 -13.91 9.20 6.98
CA SER A 36 -13.88 9.88 5.66
C SER A 36 -12.73 9.42 4.76
N GLU A 37 -12.09 8.30 5.10
CA GLU A 37 -11.03 7.69 4.29
C GLU A 37 -11.56 7.32 2.91
N GLU A 38 -10.76 7.57 1.87
CA GLU A 38 -11.10 7.11 0.52
C GLU A 38 -11.20 5.59 0.49
N VAL A 39 -12.32 5.10 -0.02
CA VAL A 39 -12.50 3.68 -0.30
C VAL A 39 -11.87 3.41 -1.67
N ILE A 40 -10.70 2.80 -1.66
CA ILE A 40 -10.02 2.39 -2.89
C ILE A 40 -10.63 1.05 -3.31
N SER A 41 -11.33 1.06 -4.46
CA SER A 41 -11.86 -0.15 -5.07
C SER A 41 -11.05 -0.54 -6.32
N PRO A 42 -10.61 -1.80 -6.46
CA PRO A 42 -9.80 -2.24 -7.59
C PRO A 42 -10.56 -2.20 -8.92
N ASP A 43 -11.89 -2.25 -8.90
CA ASP A 43 -12.76 -2.13 -10.08
C ASP A 43 -13.06 -0.68 -10.51
N GLY A 44 -12.55 0.30 -9.77
CA GLY A 44 -12.83 1.71 -9.99
C GLY A 44 -14.23 2.15 -9.54
N GLU A 45 -14.98 1.29 -8.85
CA GLU A 45 -16.24 1.70 -8.22
C GLU A 45 -15.95 2.69 -7.07
N GLN A 46 -16.66 3.82 -7.11
CA GLN A 46 -16.55 4.82 -6.07
C GLN A 46 -17.63 4.59 -5.02
N TYR A 47 -17.18 4.27 -3.81
CA TYR A 47 -18.03 4.20 -2.64
C TYR A 47 -17.98 5.52 -1.89
N SER A 48 -19.14 6.00 -1.46
CA SER A 48 -19.23 7.21 -0.66
C SER A 48 -18.75 6.98 0.78
N THR A 49 -18.84 5.74 1.28
CA THR A 49 -18.34 5.35 2.60
C THR A 49 -17.83 3.91 2.60
N ARG A 50 -16.96 3.58 3.56
CA ARG A 50 -16.53 2.18 3.80
C ARG A 50 -17.72 1.26 4.12
N GLN A 51 -18.72 1.79 4.83
CA GLN A 51 -19.91 1.04 5.20
C GLN A 51 -20.71 0.60 3.96
N GLU A 52 -20.84 1.50 2.98
CA GLU A 52 -21.50 1.21 1.70
C GLU A 52 -20.77 0.08 0.94
N ALA A 53 -19.44 0.11 0.90
CA ALA A 53 -18.66 -0.96 0.26
C ALA A 53 -18.91 -2.33 0.90
N TYR A 54 -18.98 -2.39 2.24
CA TYR A 54 -19.32 -3.63 2.93
C TYR A 54 -20.75 -4.08 2.69
N GLU A 55 -21.70 -3.16 2.64
CA GLU A 55 -23.10 -3.49 2.34
C GLU A 55 -23.25 -4.07 0.93
N GLN A 56 -22.56 -3.51 -0.07
CA GLN A 56 -22.53 -4.10 -1.41
C GLN A 56 -21.88 -5.49 -1.43
N ALA A 57 -20.76 -5.68 -0.74
CA ALA A 57 -20.12 -7.00 -0.64
C ALA A 57 -21.04 -8.04 0.01
N ILE A 58 -21.80 -7.64 1.03
CA ILE A 58 -22.81 -8.50 1.68
C ILE A 58 -23.95 -8.82 0.70
N GLU A 59 -24.38 -7.86 -0.11
CA GLU A 59 -25.44 -8.09 -1.10
C GLU A 59 -25.00 -9.07 -2.20
N ALA A 60 -23.75 -8.95 -2.67
CA ALA A 60 -23.16 -9.93 -3.60
C ALA A 60 -23.11 -11.34 -2.98
N ALA A 61 -22.92 -11.45 -1.66
CA ALA A 61 -22.95 -12.72 -0.94
C ALA A 61 -24.35 -13.33 -0.81
N LYS A 62 -25.43 -12.54 -0.99
CA LYS A 62 -26.81 -13.04 -0.96
C LYS A 62 -27.25 -13.66 -2.30
N ASP A 63 -26.65 -13.26 -3.42
CA ASP A 63 -26.84 -13.96 -4.71
C ASP A 63 -26.07 -15.29 -4.68
N PRO A 64 -26.73 -16.44 -4.94
CA PRO A 64 -26.06 -17.75 -5.01
C PRO A 64 -24.83 -17.78 -5.92
N ASN A 65 -24.76 -16.90 -6.93
CA ASN A 65 -23.62 -16.78 -7.84
C ASN A 65 -22.88 -15.44 -7.72
N GLY A 66 -23.27 -14.56 -6.79
CA GLY A 66 -22.74 -13.20 -6.72
C GLY A 66 -21.26 -13.17 -6.33
N LEU A 67 -20.87 -13.96 -5.33
CA LEU A 67 -19.45 -14.09 -4.94
C LEU A 67 -18.58 -14.59 -6.08
N GLU A 68 -19.05 -15.57 -6.87
CA GLU A 68 -18.25 -16.10 -7.97
C GLU A 68 -18.13 -15.10 -9.14
N LYS A 69 -19.17 -14.29 -9.37
CA LYS A 69 -19.09 -13.19 -10.35
C LYS A 69 -18.07 -12.14 -9.92
N GLU A 70 -18.09 -11.73 -8.66
CA GLU A 70 -17.17 -10.72 -8.13
C GLU A 70 -15.73 -11.25 -8.15
N TYR A 71 -15.51 -12.50 -7.74
CA TYR A 71 -14.21 -13.15 -7.86
C TYR A 71 -13.66 -13.13 -9.30
N LYS A 72 -14.50 -13.42 -10.30
CA LYS A 72 -14.09 -13.38 -11.72
C LYS A 72 -13.76 -11.97 -12.20
N LYS A 73 -14.48 -10.95 -11.71
CA LYS A 73 -14.22 -9.53 -11.99
C LYS A 73 -12.85 -9.14 -11.43
N ASP A 74 -12.62 -9.41 -10.16
CA ASP A 74 -11.36 -9.13 -9.46
C ASP A 74 -10.17 -9.86 -10.11
N LEU A 75 -10.36 -11.13 -10.47
CA LEU A 75 -9.32 -11.92 -11.11
C LEU A 75 -8.94 -11.36 -12.49
N LYS A 76 -9.91 -10.79 -13.22
CA LYS A 76 -9.63 -10.10 -14.49
C LYS A 76 -8.85 -8.82 -14.25
N ILE A 77 -9.25 -7.99 -13.28
CA ILE A 77 -8.56 -6.75 -12.92
C ILE A 77 -7.12 -7.06 -12.51
N PHE A 78 -6.94 -8.02 -11.61
CA PHE A 78 -5.63 -8.44 -11.13
C PHE A 78 -4.69 -8.82 -12.28
N LYS A 79 -5.15 -9.64 -13.24
CA LYS A 79 -4.36 -10.04 -14.41
C LYS A 79 -4.03 -8.88 -15.34
N GLN A 80 -4.92 -7.89 -15.45
CA GLN A 80 -4.70 -6.69 -16.25
C GLN A 80 -3.66 -5.76 -15.61
N GLU A 81 -3.73 -5.56 -14.30
CA GLU A 81 -2.80 -4.69 -13.55
C GLU A 81 -1.45 -5.36 -13.30
N ASN A 82 -1.41 -6.70 -13.23
CA ASN A 82 -0.21 -7.49 -12.91
C ASN A 82 0.08 -8.53 -14.01
N PRO A 83 0.38 -8.11 -15.25
CA PRO A 83 0.59 -9.04 -16.37
C PRO A 83 1.73 -10.02 -16.12
N ASP A 84 2.80 -9.59 -15.46
CA ASP A 84 3.96 -10.44 -15.11
C ASP A 84 3.63 -11.49 -14.05
N GLN A 85 2.55 -11.28 -13.28
CA GLN A 85 2.07 -12.17 -12.23
C GLN A 85 0.72 -12.81 -12.57
N ALA A 86 0.30 -12.75 -13.84
CA ALA A 86 -1.02 -13.22 -14.26
C ALA A 86 -1.26 -14.71 -13.96
N ASN A 87 -0.19 -15.50 -13.74
CA ASN A 87 -0.25 -16.91 -13.38
C ASN A 87 -0.15 -17.22 -11.88
N LEU A 88 -0.08 -16.19 -11.02
CA LEU A 88 0.12 -16.36 -9.59
C LEU A 88 -1.08 -17.06 -8.94
N ILE A 89 -2.30 -16.67 -9.35
CA ILE A 89 -3.53 -17.24 -8.82
C ILE A 89 -3.64 -18.72 -9.19
N GLU A 90 -3.38 -19.10 -10.45
CA GLU A 90 -3.42 -20.51 -10.88
C GLU A 90 -2.36 -21.35 -10.15
N LYS A 91 -1.18 -20.79 -9.88
CA LYS A 91 -0.15 -21.47 -9.09
C LYS A 91 -0.58 -21.68 -7.65
N ALA A 92 -1.26 -20.70 -7.05
CA ALA A 92 -1.78 -20.80 -5.69
C ALA A 92 -2.89 -21.85 -5.62
N GLU A 93 -3.84 -21.84 -6.56
CA GLU A 93 -4.90 -22.85 -6.68
C GLU A 93 -4.32 -24.26 -6.79
N ALA A 94 -3.35 -24.47 -7.68
CA ALA A 94 -2.69 -25.77 -7.85
C ALA A 94 -1.94 -26.24 -6.58
N ALA A 95 -1.34 -25.32 -5.82
CA ALA A 95 -0.67 -25.64 -4.57
C ALA A 95 -1.67 -26.07 -3.49
N VAL A 96 -2.83 -25.39 -3.40
CA VAL A 96 -3.91 -25.77 -2.47
C VAL A 96 -4.50 -27.12 -2.85
N GLU A 97 -4.81 -27.34 -4.12
CA GLU A 97 -5.34 -28.62 -4.60
C GLU A 97 -4.40 -29.77 -4.26
N LYS A 98 -3.10 -29.61 -4.48
CA LYS A 98 -2.11 -30.62 -4.10
C LYS A 98 -2.16 -30.97 -2.61
N VAL A 99 -2.24 -29.97 -1.74
CA VAL A 99 -2.30 -30.17 -0.27
C VAL A 99 -3.61 -30.85 0.15
N VAL A 100 -4.71 -30.53 -0.52
CA VAL A 100 -6.04 -31.10 -0.22
C VAL A 100 -6.17 -32.52 -0.77
N SER A 101 -5.61 -32.82 -1.94
CA SER A 101 -5.65 -34.15 -2.57
C SER A 101 -4.67 -35.15 -2.00
N ASP A 102 -3.56 -34.71 -1.39
CA ASP A 102 -2.62 -35.58 -0.67
C ASP A 102 -3.13 -36.03 0.71
N LYS A 103 -4.39 -35.70 1.06
CA LYS A 103 -5.03 -35.99 2.35
C LYS A 103 -6.16 -37.01 2.21
#